data_AF-X0SKV5-F1
#
_entry.id   AF-X0SKV5-F1
#
_cell.length_a   1.000
_cell.length_b   1.000
_cell.length_c   1.000
_cell.angle_alpha   90.00
_cell.angle_beta   90.00
_cell.angle_gamma   90.00
#
_symmetry.space_group_name_H-M   'P 1'
#
loop_
_entity.id
_entity.type
_entity.pdbx_description
1 polymer ?
#
loop_
_entity_poly.entity_id
_entity_poly.type
_entity_poly.pdbx_seq_one_letter_code
_entity_poly.pdbx_strand_id
1 'polypeptide(L)' 'MIKSLYIKNLATIENIELDFNEGFSILTGETGTGKSIIIGGIKLVLGEKGSTDLIRTG' A
#
# COMPACT_ATOMS: atom_id res chain seq x y z
N MET A 1 9.13 11.30 8.98
CA MET A 1 8.05 10.33 9.26
C MET A 1 7.09 10.34 8.08
N ILE A 2 6.51 9.19 7.71
CA ILE A 2 5.48 9.14 6.65
C ILE A 2 4.27 9.94 7.13
N LYS A 3 3.73 10.83 6.29
CA LYS A 3 2.56 11.66 6.60
C LYS A 3 1.28 11.06 6.02
N SER A 4 1.35 10.67 4.76
CA SER A 4 0.24 10.04 4.06
C SER A 4 0.77 9.02 3.04
N LEU A 5 -0.11 8.10 2.66
CA LEU A 5 0.11 7.13 1.59
C LEU A 5 -1.10 7.16 0.66
N TYR A 6 -0.83 7.43 -0.61
CA TYR A 6 -1.81 7.36 -1.68
C TYR A 6 -1.47 6.20 -2.60
N ILE A 7 -2.41 5.27 -2.79
CA ILE A 7 -2.26 4.13 -3.69
C ILE A 7 -3.40 4.16 -4.71
N LYS A 8 -3.04 4.04 -5.99
CA LYS A 8 -3.97 4.00 -7.11
C LYS A 8 -3.61 2.87 -8.06
N ASN A 9 -4.60 2.10 -8.49
CA ASN A 9 -4.46 1.00 -9.46
C ASN A 9 -3.35 0.00 -9.12
N LEU A 10 -3.26 -0.42 -7.85
CA LEU A 10 -2.24 -1.35 -7.36
C LEU A 10 -2.90 -2.66 -6.88
N ALA A 11 -2.63 -3.76 -7.57
CA ALA A 11 -3.23 -5.07 -7.36
C ALA A 11 -4.77 -4.96 -7.24
N THR A 12 -5.37 -5.35 -6.11
CA THR A 12 -6.83 -5.26 -5.92
C THR A 12 -7.32 -3.88 -5.47
N ILE A 13 -6.43 -2.90 -5.26
CA ILE A 13 -6.80 -1.55 -4.82
C ILE A 13 -6.96 -0.63 -6.04
N GLU A 14 -8.18 -0.12 -6.24
CA GLU A 14 -8.45 0.93 -7.23
C GLU A 14 -7.94 2.29 -6.72
N ASN A 15 -8.33 2.67 -5.50
CA ASN A 15 -7.95 3.93 -4.87
C ASN A 15 -8.00 3.81 -3.34
N ILE A 16 -6.95 4.27 -2.65
CA ILE A 16 -6.96 4.45 -1.20
C ILE A 16 -6.04 5.60 -0.81
N GLU A 17 -6.47 6.35 0.20
CA GLU A 17 -5.70 7.42 0.83
C GLU A 17 -5.67 7.15 2.33
N LEU A 18 -4.48 7.15 2.91
CA LEU A 18 -4.23 6.88 4.32
C LEU A 18 -3.38 8.00 4.91
N ASP A 19 -3.85 8.60 6.00
CA ASP A 19 -3.05 9.51 6.82
C ASP A 19 -2.42 8.76 7.98
N PHE A 20 -1.14 9.03 8.23
CA PHE A 20 -0.37 8.45 9.32
C PHE A 20 -0.20 9.46 10.44
N ASN A 21 -0.54 9.02 11.66
CA ASN A 21 -0.32 9.79 12.87
C ASN A 21 1.08 9.49 13.45
N GLU A 22 1.53 10.37 14.34
CA GLU A 22 2.78 10.16 15.07
C GLU A 22 2.72 8.94 15.99
N GLY A 23 3.89 8.31 16.17
CA GLY A 23 4.04 7.14 17.03
C GLY A 23 3.84 5.82 16.29
N PHE A 24 3.05 4.93 16.88
CA PHE A 24 2.95 3.53 16.45
C PHE A 24 1.66 3.28 15.66
N SER A 25 1.80 2.94 14.38
CA SER A 25 0.69 2.58 13.49
C SER A 25 0.49 1.07 13.46
N ILE A 26 -0.72 0.60 13.74
CA ILE A 26 -1.11 -0.81 13.67
C ILE A 26 -2.02 -1.01 12.47
N LEU A 27 -1.62 -1.90 11.56
CA LEU A 27 -2.43 -2.30 10.42
C LEU A 27 -3.00 -3.71 10.65
N THR A 28 -4.32 -3.81 10.76
CA THR A 28 -5.07 -5.06 10.95
C THR A 28 -5.85 -5.43 9.68
N GLY A 29 -6.39 -6.65 9.63
CA GLY A 29 -7.22 -7.12 8.51
C GLY A 29 -6.92 -8.56 8.12
N GLU A 30 -7.67 -9.05 7.13
CA GLU A 30 -7.50 -10.38 6.54
C GLU A 30 -6.19 -10.47 5.73
N THR A 31 -5.61 -11.68 5.68
CA THR A 31 -4.44 -11.95 4.84
C THR A 31 -4.79 -11.79 3.35
N GLY A 32 -3.99 -11.02 2.62
CA GLY A 32 -3.92 -11.12 1.15
C GLY A 32 -4.56 -9.99 0.34
N THR A 33 -5.49 -9.20 0.87
CA THR A 33 -6.26 -8.24 0.04
C THR A 33 -6.01 -6.76 0.32
N GLY A 34 -5.76 -6.36 1.58
CA GLY A 34 -5.54 -4.93 1.92
C GLY A 34 -4.16 -4.67 2.53
N LYS A 35 -3.83 -5.41 3.58
CA LYS A 35 -2.59 -5.23 4.36
C LYS A 35 -1.34 -5.40 3.51
N SER A 36 -1.24 -6.50 2.77
CA SER A 36 -0.04 -6.82 1.97
C SER A 36 0.20 -5.80 0.85
N ILE A 37 -0.87 -5.22 0.29
CA ILE A 37 -0.78 -4.22 -0.78
C ILE A 37 -0.31 -2.88 -0.22
N ILE A 38 -0.81 -2.46 0.95
CA ILE A 38 -0.33 -1.26 1.66
C ILE A 38 1.17 -1.39 1.96
N ILE A 39 1.59 -2.53 2.52
CA ILE A 39 3.01 -2.81 2.79
C ILE A 39 3.81 -2.82 1.48
N GLY A 40 3.29 -3.44 0.42
CA GLY A 40 3.91 -3.45 -0.91
C GLY A 40 4.12 -2.04 -1.46
N GLY A 41 3.11 -1.17 -1.37
CA GLY A 41 3.20 0.23 -1.78
C GLY A 41 4.31 0.99 -1.05
N ILE A 42 4.43 0.79 0.27
CA ILE A 42 5.53 1.39 1.05
C ILE A 42 6.89 0.89 0.56
N LYS A 43 7.04 -0.42 0.32
CA LYS A 43 8.32 -0.98 -0.16
C LYS A 43 8.69 -0.49 -1.56
N LEU A 44 7.72 -0.31 -2.45
CA LEU A 44 7.95 0.28 -3.78
C LEU A 44 8.51 1.71 -3.67
N VAL A 45 7.96 2.53 -2.76
CA VAL A 45 8.47 3.89 -2.50
C VAL A 45 9.89 3.86 -1.90
N LEU A 46 10.22 2.82 -1.13
CA LEU A 46 11.56 2.60 -0.58
C LEU A 46 12.56 2.01 -1.61
N GLY A 47 12.14 1.78 -2.86
CA GLY A 47 13.02 1.33 -3.94
C GLY A 47 13.02 -0.19 -4.18
N GLU A 48 12.06 -0.94 -3.64
CA GLU A 48 11.89 -2.35 -4.02
C GLU A 48 11.55 -2.47 -5.52
N LYS A 49 12.03 -3.54 -6.15
CA LYS A 49 11.79 -3.81 -7.57
C LYS A 49 10.29 -3.99 -7.83
N GLY A 50 9.70 -3.09 -8.61
CA GLY A 50 8.32 -3.23 -9.07
C GLY A 50 8.14 -4.34 -10.11
N SER A 51 7.00 -5.02 -10.07
CA SER A 51 6.52 -5.90 -11.14
C SER A 51 5.28 -5.30 -11.81
N THR A 52 5.12 -5.54 -13.11
CA THR A 52 3.88 -5.21 -13.84
C THR A 52 2.67 -5.99 -13.34
N ASP A 53 2.87 -7.13 -12.66
CA ASP A 53 1.79 -7.91 -12.04
C ASP A 53 1.07 -7.14 -10.92
N LEU A 54 1.71 -6.09 -10.40
CA LEU A 54 1.12 -5.20 -9.40
C LEU A 54 0.18 -4.16 -10.02
N ILE A 55 0.15 -4.00 -11.35
CA ILE A 55 -0.75 -3.07 -12.01
C ILE A 55 -2.15 -3.70 -12.03
N ARG A 56 -3.15 -2.99 -11.47
CA ARG A 56 -4.55 -3.44 -11.51
C ARG A 56 -5.03 -3.52 -12.97
N THR A 57 -5.66 -4.65 -13.33
CA THR A 57 -6.15 -4.93 -14.69
C THR A 57 -7.67 -4.78 -14.87
N GLY A 58 -8.42 -4.54 -13.80
CA GLY A 58 -9.88 -4.40 -13.79
C GLY A 58 -10.42 -4.39 -12.38
#